data_AF-A0A0M2H7Y0-F1
#
_entry.id   AF-A0A0M2H7Y0-F1
#
_cell.length_a   1.000
_cell.length_b   1.000
_cell.length_c   1.000
_cell.angle_alpha   90.00
_cell.angle_beta   90.00
_cell.angle_gamma   90.00
#
_symmetry.space_group_name_H-M   'P 1'
#
loop_
_entity.id
_entity.type
_entity.pdbx_description
1 polymer ?
#
loop_
_entity_poly.entity_id
_entity_poly.type
_entity_poly.pdbx_seq_one_letter_code
_entity_poly.pdbx_strand_id
1 'polypeptide(L)'
;MIILDTNVLSEPLRSTPDTAVVAWMKSRTDAAITAISVAELLVGARRLPEGARRERLIAAIDSILSGSRVLPFDERAARSYARLQEARRLIGRPLCVEDGMIAATAAVHGATLATRNTKDFEDLGIDLVDPWEPRDA
;
A
#
# COMPACT_ATOMS: atom_id res chain seq x y z
N MET A 1 0.24 -9.25 10.91
CA MET A 1 0.89 -8.06 10.30
C MET A 1 0.10 -7.73 9.06
N ILE A 2 -0.22 -6.46 8.89
CA ILE A 2 -0.93 -5.95 7.72
C ILE A 2 -0.03 -4.96 7.00
N ILE A 3 0.03 -5.04 5.67
CA ILE A 3 0.66 -4.01 4.84
C ILE A 3 -0.43 -3.10 4.29
N LEU A 4 -0.29 -1.79 4.50
CA LEU A 4 -1.19 -0.81 3.92
C LEU A 4 -0.72 -0.49 2.50
N ASP A 5 -1.59 -0.73 1.53
CA ASP A 5 -1.43 -0.24 0.17
C ASP A 5 -1.54 1.30 0.13
N THR A 6 -1.06 1.91 -0.95
CA THR A 6 -0.97 3.36 -1.12
C THR A 6 -2.34 4.03 -1.07
N ASN A 7 -3.39 3.40 -1.59
CA ASN A 7 -4.76 3.94 -1.49
C ASN A 7 -5.25 3.99 -0.04
N VAL A 8 -4.92 3.01 0.81
CA VAL A 8 -5.25 3.02 2.24
C VAL A 8 -4.42 4.06 2.97
N LEU A 9 -3.11 4.06 2.72
CA LEU A 9 -2.16 4.94 3.38
C LEU A 9 -2.43 6.43 3.08
N SER A 10 -2.90 6.74 1.86
CA SER A 10 -3.22 8.11 1.44
C SER A 10 -4.59 8.61 1.91
N GLU A 11 -5.47 7.73 2.39
CA GLU A 11 -6.84 8.10 2.77
C GLU A 11 -6.89 9.25 3.80
N PRO A 12 -6.09 9.25 4.89
CA PRO A 12 -6.08 10.36 5.86
C PRO A 12 -5.61 11.71 5.27
N LEU A 13 -4.93 11.70 4.12
CA LEU A 13 -4.42 12.90 3.45
C LEU A 13 -5.44 13.56 2.51
N ARG A 14 -6.59 12.92 2.30
CA ARG A 14 -7.66 13.46 1.45
C ARG A 14 -8.35 14.65 2.12
N SER A 15 -8.95 15.52 1.32
CA SER A 15 -9.78 16.63 1.82
C SER A 15 -11.00 16.15 2.60
N THR A 16 -11.54 15.01 2.21
CA THR A 16 -12.72 14.37 2.83
C THR A 16 -12.40 12.88 2.98
N PRO A 17 -11.73 12.48 4.08
CA PRO A 17 -11.36 11.09 4.32
C PRO A 17 -12.56 10.27 4.78
N ASP A 18 -12.58 8.98 4.45
CA ASP A 18 -13.49 8.01 5.04
C ASP A 18 -13.12 7.75 6.51
N THR A 19 -13.99 8.20 7.42
CA THR A 19 -13.74 8.11 8.85
C THR A 19 -13.65 6.67 9.36
N ALA A 20 -14.35 5.72 8.73
CA ALA A 20 -14.32 4.32 9.14
C ALA A 20 -12.97 3.69 8.78
N VAL A 21 -12.43 4.02 7.60
CA VAL A 21 -11.10 3.58 7.17
C VAL A 21 -10.01 4.18 8.04
N VAL A 22 -10.08 5.47 8.34
CA VAL A 22 -9.13 6.13 9.26
C VAL A 22 -9.18 5.49 10.65
N ALA A 23 -10.37 5.18 11.16
CA ALA A 23 -10.52 4.49 12.45
C ALA A 23 -9.96 3.06 12.39
N TRP A 24 -10.24 2.32 11.32
CA TRP A 24 -9.69 0.99 11.08
C TRP A 24 -8.16 1.02 11.05
N MET A 25 -7.54 1.98 10.34
CA MET A 25 -6.08 2.13 10.28
C MET A 25 -5.50 2.38 11.67
N LYS A 26 -6.08 3.31 12.44
CA LYS A 26 -5.64 3.63 13.80
C LYS A 26 -5.78 2.46 14.78
N SER A 27 -6.70 1.53 14.53
CA SER A 27 -6.88 0.34 15.35
C SER A 27 -5.80 -0.73 15.13
N ARG A 28 -4.98 -0.63 14.07
CA ARG A 28 -3.94 -1.60 13.75
C ARG A 28 -2.61 -1.24 14.40
N THR A 29 -2.20 -2.03 15.38
CA THR A 29 -0.86 -1.94 15.99
C THR A 29 0.19 -2.76 15.23
N ASP A 30 -0.25 -3.64 14.33
CA ASP A 30 0.59 -4.53 13.52
C ASP A 30 0.71 -4.08 12.05
N ALA A 31 0.43 -2.81 11.78
CA ALA A 31 0.52 -2.23 10.44
C ALA A 31 1.96 -1.93 10.02
N ALA A 32 2.24 -2.15 8.75
CA ALA A 32 3.46 -1.78 8.05
C ALA A 32 3.12 -1.16 6.69
N ILE A 33 4.09 -0.51 6.06
CA ILE A 33 3.97 0.05 4.71
C ILE A 33 5.17 -0.38 3.88
N THR A 34 5.07 -0.35 2.55
CA THR A 34 6.20 -0.65 1.68
C THR A 34 6.95 0.62 1.31
N ALA A 35 8.25 0.50 1.04
CA ALA A 35 9.03 1.60 0.46
C ALA A 35 8.48 2.08 -0.90
N ILE A 36 7.77 1.20 -1.62
CA ILE A 36 7.09 1.52 -2.87
C ILE A 36 5.92 2.47 -2.62
N SER A 37 5.07 2.17 -1.64
CA SER A 37 3.97 3.06 -1.24
C SER A 37 4.46 4.41 -0.74
N VAL A 38 5.60 4.45 -0.05
CA VAL A 38 6.26 5.71 0.34
C VAL A 38 6.67 6.51 -0.91
N ALA A 39 7.29 5.85 -1.89
CA ALA A 39 7.70 6.49 -3.13
C ALA A 39 6.48 7.06 -3.89
N GLU A 40 5.39 6.31 -3.99
CA GLU A 40 4.16 6.76 -4.66
C GLU A 40 3.56 8.01 -4.01
N LEU A 41 3.48 8.05 -2.67
CA LEU A 41 3.02 9.23 -1.94
C LEU A 41 3.89 10.46 -2.23
N LEU A 42 5.21 10.29 -2.14
CA LEU A 42 6.16 11.38 -2.36
C LEU A 42 6.13 11.87 -3.82
N VAL A 43 6.02 10.95 -4.78
CA VAL A 43 5.81 11.29 -6.20
C VAL A 43 4.51 12.06 -6.38
N GLY A 44 3.41 11.59 -5.78
CA GLY A 44 2.11 12.28 -5.81
C GLY A 44 2.20 13.70 -5.27
N ALA A 45 2.87 13.90 -4.14
CA ALA A 45 3.09 15.22 -3.57
C ALA A 45 3.96 16.12 -4.47
N ARG A 46 5.02 15.56 -5.08
CA ARG A 46 5.93 16.29 -5.97
C ARG A 46 5.35 16.65 -7.34
N ARG A 47 4.19 16.08 -7.71
CA ARG A 47 3.43 16.52 -8.91
C ARG A 47 2.75 17.88 -8.70
N LEU A 48 2.58 18.33 -7.46
CA LEU A 48 2.06 19.67 -7.18
C LEU A 48 3.14 20.73 -7.51
N PRO A 49 2.75 21.93 -7.98
CA PRO A 49 3.66 23.06 -8.10
C PRO A 49 4.37 23.35 -6.77
N GLU A 50 5.58 23.90 -6.86
CA GLU A 50 6.30 24.37 -5.68
C GLU A 50 5.49 25.43 -4.91
N GLY A 51 5.56 25.36 -3.58
CA GLY A 51 4.87 26.26 -2.67
C GLY A 51 4.15 25.55 -1.53
N ALA A 52 3.43 26.36 -0.73
CA ALA A 52 2.90 25.96 0.57
C ALA A 52 1.96 24.75 0.56
N ARG A 53 1.29 24.44 -0.56
CA ARG A 53 0.45 23.24 -0.66
C ARG A 53 1.29 21.96 -0.72
N ARG A 54 2.34 21.95 -1.54
CA ARG A 54 3.27 20.82 -1.68
C ARG A 54 4.01 20.58 -0.38
N GLU A 55 4.52 21.63 0.24
CA GLU A 55 5.25 21.55 1.51
C GLU A 55 4.38 20.97 2.63
N ARG A 56 3.14 21.44 2.76
CA ARG A 56 2.19 20.90 3.75
C ARG A 56 1.90 19.41 3.51
N LEU A 57 1.74 18.99 2.26
CA LEU A 57 1.49 17.58 1.95
C LEU A 57 2.72 16.71 2.24
N ILE A 58 3.93 17.17 1.90
CA ILE A 58 5.17 16.46 2.23
C ILE A 58 5.32 16.33 3.75
N ALA A 59 5.11 17.42 4.51
CA ALA A 59 5.16 17.38 5.97
C ALA A 59 4.12 16.42 6.58
N ALA A 60 2.92 16.36 6.01
CA ALA A 60 1.89 15.40 6.43
C ALA A 60 2.30 13.95 6.13
N ILE A 61 2.91 13.69 4.96
CA ILE A 61 3.49 12.38 4.63
C ILE A 61 4.59 12.02 5.64
N ASP A 62 5.55 12.90 5.88
CA ASP A 62 6.65 12.67 6.83
C ASP A 62 6.14 12.36 8.25
N SER A 63 5.06 13.04 8.67
CA SER A 63 4.40 12.74 9.94
C SER A 63 3.85 11.32 9.99
N ILE A 64 3.22 10.82 8.91
CA ILE A 64 2.75 9.43 8.81
C ILE A 64 3.94 8.46 8.84
N LEU A 65 5.01 8.77 8.12
CA LEU A 65 6.19 7.89 8.01
C LEU A 65 6.94 7.75 9.34
N SER A 66 6.98 8.81 10.16
CA SER A 66 7.73 8.82 11.43
C SER A 66 7.30 7.73 12.42
N GLY A 67 6.04 7.29 12.37
CA GLY A 67 5.49 6.21 13.21
C GLY A 67 5.30 4.89 12.48
N SER A 68 5.66 4.81 11.19
CA SER A 68 5.37 3.66 10.35
C SER A 68 6.53 2.69 10.26
N ARG A 69 6.25 1.38 10.32
CA ARG A 69 7.22 0.35 9.95
C ARG A 69 7.31 0.26 8.43
N VAL A 70 8.41 0.73 7.85
CA VAL A 70 8.65 0.68 6.40
C VAL A 70 9.40 -0.60 6.02
N LEU A 71 8.83 -1.37 5.11
CA LEU A 71 9.43 -2.60 4.56
C LEU A 71 10.13 -2.31 3.23
N PRO A 72 11.41 -2.69 3.06
CA PRO A 72 12.13 -2.48 1.82
C PRO A 72 11.68 -3.47 0.74
N PHE A 73 11.87 -3.09 -0.53
CA PHE A 73 11.87 -4.05 -1.64
C PHE A 73 13.28 -4.65 -1.76
N ASP A 74 13.52 -5.75 -1.07
CA ASP A 74 14.81 -6.43 -1.00
C ASP A 74 14.95 -7.58 -2.03
N GLU A 75 16.05 -8.33 -1.98
CA GLU A 75 16.29 -9.47 -2.89
C GLU A 75 15.19 -10.55 -2.79
N ARG A 76 14.67 -10.81 -1.57
CA ARG A 76 13.61 -11.81 -1.38
C ARG A 76 12.33 -11.33 -2.06
N ALA A 77 11.96 -10.06 -1.86
CA ALA A 77 10.84 -9.44 -2.53
C ALA A 77 11.03 -9.45 -4.06
N ALA A 78 12.22 -9.16 -4.57
CA ALA A 78 12.51 -9.21 -6.01
C ALA A 78 12.33 -10.61 -6.62
N ARG A 79 12.77 -11.66 -5.91
CA ARG A 79 12.55 -13.05 -6.35
C ARG A 79 11.07 -13.43 -6.32
N SER A 80 10.32 -12.99 -5.31
CA SER A 80 8.88 -13.20 -5.24
C SER A 80 8.15 -12.45 -6.36
N TYR A 81 8.52 -11.20 -6.63
CA TYR A 81 7.99 -10.36 -7.71
C TYR A 81 8.07 -11.05 -9.07
N ALA A 82 9.24 -11.60 -9.42
CA ALA A 82 9.42 -12.29 -10.69
C ALA A 82 8.46 -13.48 -10.84
N ARG A 83 8.26 -14.26 -9.78
CA ARG A 83 7.32 -15.40 -9.77
C ARG A 83 5.87 -14.95 -9.89
N LEU A 84 5.48 -13.89 -9.16
CA LEU A 84 4.13 -13.33 -9.25
C LEU A 84 3.83 -12.80 -10.64
N GLN A 85 4.78 -12.08 -11.25
CA GLN A 85 4.63 -11.57 -12.62
C GLN A 85 4.52 -12.70 -13.64
N GLU A 86 5.33 -13.75 -13.53
CA GLU A 86 5.22 -14.93 -14.39
C GLU A 86 3.84 -15.57 -14.27
N ALA A 87 3.39 -15.86 -13.04
CA ALA A 87 2.09 -16.49 -12.79
C ALA A 87 0.93 -15.65 -13.35
N ARG A 88 0.93 -14.34 -13.10
CA ARG A 88 -0.10 -13.41 -13.58
C ARG A 88 -0.10 -13.25 -15.10
N ARG A 89 1.08 -13.22 -15.71
CA ARG A 89 1.21 -13.20 -17.17
C ARG A 89 0.63 -14.47 -17.80
N LEU A 90 0.87 -15.64 -17.21
CA LEU A 90 0.37 -16.93 -17.71
C LEU A 90 -1.17 -17.01 -17.72
N ILE A 91 -1.84 -16.32 -16.79
CA ILE A 91 -3.31 -16.22 -16.76
C ILE A 91 -3.88 -14.98 -17.47
N GLY A 92 -3.04 -14.21 -18.20
CA GLY A 92 -3.48 -13.04 -18.97
C GLY A 92 -3.85 -11.81 -18.14
N ARG A 93 -3.45 -11.73 -16.87
CA ARG A 93 -3.74 -10.61 -15.96
C ARG A 93 -2.44 -9.98 -15.41
N PRO A 94 -1.52 -9.44 -16.23
CA PRO A 94 -0.23 -8.92 -15.73
C PRO A 94 -0.43 -7.84 -14.65
N LEU A 95 0.44 -7.81 -13.64
CA LEU A 95 0.42 -6.75 -12.63
C LEU A 95 1.17 -5.53 -13.15
N CYS A 96 0.75 -4.34 -12.70
CA CYS A 96 1.61 -3.18 -12.82
C CYS A 96 2.87 -3.37 -11.96
N VAL A 97 3.92 -2.61 -12.25
CA VAL A 97 5.23 -2.83 -11.63
C VAL A 97 5.16 -2.56 -10.13
N GLU A 98 4.52 -1.46 -9.76
CA GLU A 98 4.37 -0.99 -8.38
C GLU A 98 3.53 -1.94 -7.54
N ASP A 99 2.33 -2.32 -8.01
CA ASP A 99 1.46 -3.30 -7.34
C ASP A 99 2.16 -4.65 -7.18
N GLY A 100 2.90 -5.09 -8.21
CA GLY A 100 3.68 -6.32 -8.13
C GLY A 100 4.75 -6.26 -7.04
N MET A 101 5.45 -5.13 -6.89
CA MET A 101 6.46 -4.96 -5.83
C MET A 101 5.82 -4.91 -4.44
N ILE A 102 4.66 -4.28 -4.30
CA ILE A 102 3.87 -4.25 -3.06
C ILE A 102 3.41 -5.67 -2.69
N ALA A 103 2.79 -6.38 -3.63
CA ALA A 103 2.30 -7.74 -3.45
C ALA A 103 3.43 -8.72 -3.10
N ALA A 104 4.57 -8.61 -3.78
CA ALA A 104 5.74 -9.43 -3.50
C ALA A 104 6.29 -9.18 -2.09
N THR A 105 6.31 -7.92 -1.65
CA THR A 105 6.69 -7.55 -0.28
C THR A 105 5.72 -8.15 0.73
N ALA A 106 4.40 -8.10 0.48
CA ALA A 106 3.41 -8.77 1.33
C ALA A 106 3.63 -10.28 1.41
N ALA A 107 3.84 -10.93 0.26
CA ALA A 107 4.04 -12.37 0.17
C ALA A 107 5.27 -12.86 0.97
N VAL A 108 6.42 -12.19 0.84
CA VAL A 108 7.64 -12.63 1.55
C VAL A 108 7.58 -12.45 3.06
N HIS A 109 6.69 -11.58 3.53
CA HIS A 109 6.44 -11.33 4.93
C HIS A 109 5.24 -12.10 5.49
N GLY A 110 4.52 -12.87 4.67
CA GLY A 110 3.28 -13.55 5.07
C GLY A 110 2.24 -12.56 5.62
N ALA A 111 2.17 -11.36 5.04
CA ALA A 111 1.31 -10.29 5.51
C ALA A 111 0.02 -10.22 4.69
N THR A 112 -1.07 -9.83 5.35
CA THR A 112 -2.31 -9.44 4.65
C THR A 112 -2.12 -8.06 4.02
N LEU A 113 -2.47 -7.91 2.75
CA LEU A 113 -2.47 -6.61 2.06
C LEU A 113 -3.82 -5.93 2.26
N ALA A 114 -3.79 -4.73 2.83
CA ALA A 114 -4.96 -3.87 2.94
C ALA A 114 -5.02 -2.95 1.73
N THR A 115 -6.08 -3.09 0.92
CA THR A 115 -6.24 -2.32 -0.32
C THR A 115 -7.73 -2.20 -0.66
N ARG A 116 -8.11 -1.06 -1.26
CA ARG A 116 -9.42 -0.90 -1.89
C ARG A 116 -9.53 -1.67 -3.22
N ASN A 117 -8.40 -2.00 -3.84
CA ASN A 117 -8.32 -2.56 -5.18
C ASN A 117 -8.11 -4.08 -5.12
N THR A 118 -8.87 -4.79 -4.29
CA THR A 118 -8.66 -6.23 -4.02
C THR A 118 -8.55 -7.08 -5.30
N LYS A 119 -9.35 -6.76 -6.32
CA LYS A 119 -9.37 -7.42 -7.63
C LYS A 119 -8.03 -7.44 -8.37
N ASP A 120 -7.19 -6.42 -8.14
CA ASP A 120 -5.88 -6.32 -8.78
C ASP A 120 -4.90 -7.34 -8.19
N PHE A 121 -5.13 -7.74 -6.93
CA PHE A 121 -4.28 -8.62 -6.13
C PHE A 121 -4.84 -10.04 -5.95
N GLU A 122 -6.01 -10.35 -6.51
CA GLU A 122 -6.53 -11.71 -6.58
C GLU A 122 -5.54 -12.67 -7.27
N ASP A 123 -5.62 -13.95 -6.91
CA ASP A 123 -4.79 -15.03 -7.48
C ASP A 123 -3.28 -14.91 -7.20
N LEU A 124 -2.86 -14.03 -6.28
CA LEU A 124 -1.44 -13.86 -5.90
C LEU A 124 -1.00 -14.70 -4.69
N GLY A 125 -1.93 -15.42 -4.06
CA GLY A 125 -1.65 -16.22 -2.85
C GLY A 125 -1.32 -15.37 -1.62
N ILE A 126 -1.78 -14.12 -1.59
CA ILE A 126 -1.71 -13.23 -0.42
C ILE A 126 -3.13 -13.01 0.12
N ASP A 127 -3.24 -12.85 1.44
CA ASP A 127 -4.50 -12.48 2.06
C ASP A 127 -4.80 -11.01 1.77
N LEU A 128 -6.07 -10.69 1.51
CA LEU A 128 -6.53 -9.33 1.21
C LEU A 128 -7.54 -8.87 2.26
N VAL A 129 -7.54 -7.58 2.55
CA VAL A 129 -8.59 -6.93 3.32
C VAL A 129 -8.93 -5.59 2.67
N ASP A 130 -10.21 -5.35 2.45
CA ASP A 130 -10.72 -4.03 2.04
C ASP A 130 -11.23 -3.30 3.29
N PRO A 131 -10.58 -2.21 3.74
CA PRO A 131 -11.05 -1.42 4.88
C PRO A 131 -12.38 -0.68 4.65
N TRP A 132 -12.83 -0.54 3.40
CA TRP A 132 -14.11 0.11 3.06
C TRP A 132 -15.28 -0.88 3.07
N GLU A 133 -15.03 -2.18 3.02
CA GLU A 133 -16.10 -3.15 3.15
C GLU A 133 -16.47 -3.38 4.62
N PRO A 134 -17.77 -3.41 4.96
CA PRO A 134 -18.20 -3.76 6.30
C PRO A 134 -17.71 -5.17 6.61
N ARG A 135 -17.06 -5.37 7.76
CA ARG A 135 -16.85 -6.72 8.27
C ARG A 135 -18.23 -7.27 8.62
N ASP A 136 -18.61 -8.40 8.04
CA ASP A 136 -19.73 -9.18 8.56
C ASP A 136 -19.49 -9.40 10.07
N ALA A 137 -20.52 -9.10 10.86
CA ALA A 137 -20.51 -9.13 12.32
C ALA A 137 -20.32 -10.54 12.88
#